data_AF-A0A352Z983-F1
#
_entry.id   AF-A0A352Z983-F1
#
_cell.length_a   1.000
_cell.length_b   1.000
_cell.length_c   1.000
_cell.angle_alpha   90.00
_cell.angle_beta   90.00
_cell.angle_gamma   90.00
#
_symmetry.space_group_name_H-M   'P 1'
#
loop_
_entity.id
_entity.type
_entity.pdbx_description
1 polymer ?
#
loop_
_entity_poly.entity_id
_entity_poly.type
_entity_poly.pdbx_seq_one_letter_code
_entity_poly.pdbx_strand_id
1 'polypeptide(L)' 'MVKEIRFLVTGEVRRPKKGDWFLGYKNLPICAAQDFNTSQFPILKMEILEDTNNNVSQKKAGQLEKGVIY' A
#
# COMPACT_ATOMS: atom_id res chain seq x y z
N MET A 1 -5.47 -2.74 -22.30
CA MET A 1 -5.72 -2.29 -20.91
C MET A 1 -4.38 -2.10 -20.23
N VAL A 2 -4.02 -0.87 -19.89
CA VAL A 2 -2.80 -0.56 -19.14
C VAL A 2 -3.22 -0.37 -17.69
N LYS A 3 -2.48 -1.02 -16.77
CA LYS A 3 -2.60 -0.80 -15.33
C LYS A 3 -1.33 -0.11 -14.87
N GLU A 4 -1.44 1.11 -14.39
CA GLU A 4 -0.30 1.86 -13.83
C GLU A 4 -0.24 1.61 -12.32
N ILE A 5 0.93 1.21 -11.82
CA ILE A 5 1.19 1.09 -10.38
C ILE A 5 1.97 2.32 -9.94
N ARG A 6 1.39 3.10 -9.02
CA ARG A 6 2.05 4.25 -8.40
C ARG A 6 2.38 3.96 -6.95
N PHE A 7 3.54 4.43 -6.52
CA PHE A 7 3.95 4.44 -5.12
C PHE A 7 4.08 5.88 -4.65
N LEU A 8 3.41 6.19 -3.55
CA LEU A 8 3.42 7.51 -2.93
C LEU A 8 4.13 7.43 -1.58
N VAL A 9 5.08 8.33 -1.34
CA VAL A 9 5.72 8.47 -0.02
C VAL A 9 4.71 9.09 0.94
N THR A 10 4.39 8.38 2.02
CA THR A 10 3.36 8.82 2.98
C THR A 10 3.85 9.89 3.96
N GLY A 11 5.17 10.05 4.10
CA GLY A 11 5.79 10.88 5.14
C GLY A 11 5.96 10.15 6.49
N GLU A 12 5.40 8.94 6.64
CA GLU A 12 5.59 8.12 7.83
C GLU A 12 6.89 7.33 7.75
N VAL A 13 7.68 7.35 8.83
CA VAL A 13 8.86 6.48 9.02
C VAL A 13 8.58 5.56 10.19
N ARG A 14 8.41 4.27 9.92
CA ARG A 14 8.12 3.27 10.95
C ARG A 14 8.64 1.91 10.55
N ARG A 15 8.55 0.96 11.47
CA ARG A 15 8.82 -0.45 11.17
C ARG A 15 7.73 -1.00 10.24
N PRO A 16 8.09 -1.52 9.05
CA PRO A 16 7.12 -2.14 8.15
C PRO A 16 6.51 -3.39 8.79
N LYS A 17 5.20 -3.55 8.64
CA LYS A 17 4.48 -4.79 8.93
C LYS A 17 4.31 -5.58 7.64
N LYS A 18 4.03 -6.88 7.76
CA LYS A 18 3.75 -7.74 6.60
C LYS A 18 2.65 -7.12 5.71
N GLY A 19 2.96 -6.97 4.43
CA GLY A 19 2.07 -6.35 3.43
C GLY A 19 2.23 -4.83 3.28
N ASP A 20 2.96 -4.15 4.16
CA ASP A 20 3.31 -2.75 3.96
C ASP A 20 4.31 -2.61 2.81
N TRP A 21 4.13 -1.54 2.03
CA TRP A 21 5.14 -1.08 1.11
C TRP A 21 6.03 -0.05 1.79
N PHE A 22 7.34 -0.13 1.56
CA PHE A 22 8.30 0.81 2.13
C PHE A 22 9.43 1.09 1.14
N LEU A 23 10.12 2.21 1.36
CA LEU A 23 11.27 2.61 0.56
C LEU A 23 12.52 1.89 1.08
N GLY A 24 13.00 0.92 0.31
CA GLY A 24 14.16 0.10 0.67
C GLY A 24 15.48 0.67 0.17
N TYR A 25 16.46 -0.22 0.03
CA TYR A 25 17.77 0.14 -0.52
C TYR A 25 17.66 0.70 -1.95
N LYS A 26 18.49 1.70 -2.28
CA LYS A 26 18.48 2.42 -3.56
C LYS A 26 17.14 3.10 -3.90
N ASN A 27 16.33 3.45 -2.90
CA ASN A 27 15.04 4.11 -3.08
C ASN A 27 14.04 3.28 -3.91
N LEU A 28 14.13 1.95 -3.85
CA LEU A 28 13.19 1.06 -4.54
C LEU A 28 12.00 0.72 -3.63
N PRO A 29 10.77 0.65 -4.17
CA PRO A 29 9.62 0.18 -3.41
C PRO A 29 9.73 -1.32 -3.14
N ILE A 30 9.61 -1.71 -1.87
CA ILE A 30 9.66 -3.10 -1.42
C ILE A 30 8.38 -3.41 -0.63
N CYS A 31 7.77 -4.56 -0.89
CA CYS A 31 6.69 -5.09 -0.06
C CYS A 31 7.27 -5.95 1.06
N ALA A 32 6.90 -5.67 2.30
CA ALA A 32 7.33 -6.44 3.46
C ALA A 32 6.72 -7.85 3.44
N ALA A 33 7.56 -8.88 3.25
CA ALA A 33 7.13 -10.28 3.32
C ALA A 33 6.81 -10.76 4.76
N GLN A 34 7.34 -10.05 5.76
CA GLN A 34 7.20 -10.31 7.18
C GLN A 34 7.27 -9.01 7.97
N ASP A 35 6.96 -9.06 9.27
CA ASP A 35 7.11 -7.91 10.16
C ASP A 35 8.59 -7.60 10.42
N PHE A 36 8.95 -6.33 10.35
CA PHE A 36 10.28 -5.84 10.68
C PHE A 36 10.29 -5.40 12.13
N ASN A 37 11.21 -5.96 12.93
CA ASN A 37 11.30 -5.65 14.36
C ASN A 37 12.46 -4.71 14.70
N THR A 38 13.42 -4.57 13.78
CA THR A 38 14.69 -3.88 14.04
C THR A 38 14.75 -2.50 13.41
N SER A 39 14.46 -2.39 12.11
CA SER A 39 14.68 -1.16 11.33
C SER A 39 13.39 -0.45 10.94
N GLN A 40 13.45 0.88 10.89
CA GLN A 40 12.38 1.74 10.40
C GLN A 40 12.67 2.19 8.97
N PHE A 41 11.62 2.33 8.17
CA PHE A 41 11.70 2.74 6.77
C PHE A 41 10.58 3.73 6.45
N PRO A 42 10.78 4.62 5.45
CA PRO A 42 9.70 5.43 4.91
C PRO A 42 8.61 4.53 4.31
N ILE A 43 7.36 4.69 4.74
CA ILE A 43 6.23 3.89 4.27
C ILE A 43 5.68 4.47 2.98
N LEU A 44 5.36 3.57 2.06
CA LEU A 44 4.77 3.87 0.76
C LEU A 44 3.32 3.43 0.75
N LYS A 45 2.49 4.20 0.05
CA LYS A 45 1.14 3.81 -0.34
C LYS A 45 1.16 3.38 -1.80
N MET A 46 0.71 2.17 -2.08
CA MET A 46 0.57 1.64 -3.44
C MET A 46 -0.84 1.92 -3.97
N GLU A 47 -0.92 2.47 -5.18
CA GLU A 47 -2.18 2.72 -5.88
C GLU A 47 -2.10 2.08 -7.27
N ILE A 48 -3.15 1.34 -7.63
CA ILE A 48 -3.32 0.78 -8.99
C ILE A 48 -4.30 1.69 -9.70
N LEU A 49 -3.83 2.37 -10.74
CA LEU A 49 -4.65 3.14 -11.64
C LEU A 49 -4.95 2.27 -12.85
N GLU A 50 -6.20 1.89 -12.98
CA GLU A 50 -6.69 1.26 -14.20
C GLU A 50 -7.27 2.37 -15.07
N ASP A 51 -6.84 2.46 -16.34
CA ASP A 51 -7.48 3.31 -17.35
C ASP A 51 -8.89 2.80 -17.61
N THR A 52 -9.79 3.11 -16.67
CA THR A 52 -11.22 2.88 -16.77
C THR A 52 -11.83 4.22 -16.45
N ASN A 53 -12.55 4.76 -17.42
CA ASN A 53 -13.16 6.08 -17.41
C ASN A 53 -14.30 6.19 -16.39
N ASN A 54 -14.11 5.81 -15.12
CA ASN A 54 -15.14 5.79 -14.09
C ASN A 54 -14.57 5.90 -12.66
N ASN A 55 -14.80 7.07 -12.08
CA ASN A 55 -15.12 7.35 -10.67
C ASN A 55 -14.39 6.54 -9.57
N VAL A 56 -13.44 7.25 -8.96
CA VAL A 56 -13.03 7.23 -7.55
C VAL A 56 -13.94 6.39 -6.64
N SER A 57 -13.37 5.33 -6.08
CA SER A 57 -13.76 4.86 -4.75
C SER A 57 -12.51 4.70 -3.90
N GLN A 58 -12.18 5.78 -3.20
CA GLN A 58 -11.27 5.76 -2.06
C GLN A 58 -11.91 4.90 -0.95
N LYS A 59 -11.63 3.60 -0.91
CA LYS A 59 -11.88 2.82 0.31
C LYS A 59 -10.67 2.97 1.22
N LYS A 60 -10.83 3.82 2.24
CA LYS A 60 -9.96 3.85 3.42
C LYS A 60 -9.91 2.43 4.01
N ALA A 61 -8.69 1.94 4.26
CA ALA A 61 -8.48 0.72 5.02
C ALA A 61 -8.93 0.96 6.47
N GLY A 62 -10.00 0.29 6.88
CA GLY A 62 -10.46 0.29 8.26
C GLY A 62 -11.97 0.51 8.41
N GLN A 63 -12.79 -0.45 7.97
CA GLN A 63 -14.06 -0.73 8.65
C GLN A 63 -14.49 -2.18 8.33
N LEU A 64 -14.40 -3.03 9.35
CA LEU A 64 -15.02 -4.34 9.37
C LEU A 64 -16.53 -4.13 9.45
N GLU A 65 -17.28 -4.44 8.39
CA GLU A 65 -18.72 -4.69 8.54
C GLU A 65 -19.08 -6.04 7.93
N LYS A 66 -19.65 -6.86 8.82
CA LYS A 66 -20.21 -8.18 8.57
C LYS A 66 -21.30 -8.08 7.49
N GLY A 67 -21.32 -8.98 6.52
CA GLY A 67 -22.37 -8.98 5.50
C GLY A 67 -22.44 -10.25 4.67
N VAL A 68 -23.11 -11.26 5.26
CA VAL A 68 -23.90 -12.37 4.70
C VAL A 68 -23.72 -12.75 3.22
N ILE A 69 -23.45 -14.05 3.06
CA ILE A 69 -23.47 -14.87 1.84
C ILE A 69 -24.92 -15.14 1.40
N TYR A 70 -25.21 -14.95 0.12
CA TYR A 70 -26.12 -15.82 -0.66
C TYR A 70 -25.51 -16.07 -2.03
#